data_AF-A0A4R8EKS1-F1
#
_entry.id   AF-A0A4R8EKS1-F1
#
_cell.length_a   1.000
_cell.length_b   1.000
_cell.length_c   1.000
_cell.angle_alpha   90.00
_cell.angle_beta   90.00
_cell.angle_gamma   90.00
#
_symmetry.space_group_name_H-M   'P 1'
#
loop_
_entity.id
_entity.type
_entity.pdbx_description
1 polymer ?
#
loop_
_entity_poly.entity_id
_entity_poly.type
_entity_poly.pdbx_seq_one_letter_code
_entity_poly.pdbx_strand_id
1 'polypeptide(L)'
;MSFDRYRAQTLCENLLGCADFNSFRLSNFETLTLNRADAYAFRNSLQEDASDFYYKGYLTLLDSLNSFQNRNYSWAIIKGYYSVFYMIKADLAIRDYGLIRHKAIYYLEAKDGATPVTKGIRGNNRSNYSGDHKSAINYYKDLFNRSDILLSQNIDGLNAYEWLMKKREQVNYQERYFNEPKHPSFLEYIDNQIQSGNFINLVSEIINDNTFVKTFQNEFAPLAIPIKRTLLTKKNFANNGIEINFTSEQIEYLKNYSDYLIIENS
;
A
#
# COMPACT_ATOMS: atom_id res chain seq x y z
N MET A 1 14.58 -16.15 -15.74
CA MET A 1 13.17 -15.73 -15.86
C MET A 1 13.15 -14.22 -15.81
N SER A 2 12.71 -13.58 -16.90
CA SER A 2 12.41 -12.15 -16.90
C SER A 2 10.95 -12.01 -16.48
N PHE A 3 10.70 -11.48 -15.29
CA PHE A 3 9.39 -10.99 -14.91
C PHE A 3 9.37 -9.47 -15.10
N ASP A 4 8.19 -8.90 -15.35
CA ASP A 4 8.07 -7.46 -15.54
C ASP A 4 8.39 -6.73 -14.23
N ARG A 5 9.33 -5.78 -14.29
CA ARG A 5 9.86 -5.06 -13.14
C ARG A 5 9.40 -3.61 -13.21
N TYR A 6 9.25 -2.99 -12.04
CA TYR A 6 8.88 -1.59 -11.93
C TYR A 6 9.76 -0.71 -12.82
N ARG A 7 9.13 0.22 -13.53
CA ARG A 7 9.81 1.08 -14.50
C ARG A 7 10.84 1.95 -13.81
N ALA A 8 10.50 2.48 -12.63
CA ALA A 8 11.42 3.28 -11.82
C ALA A 8 12.66 2.50 -11.37
N GLN A 9 12.50 1.21 -11.04
CA GLN A 9 13.61 0.31 -10.73
C GLN A 9 14.50 0.11 -11.96
N THR A 10 13.89 -0.26 -13.10
CA THR A 10 14.62 -0.51 -14.35
C THR A 10 15.34 0.75 -14.85
N LEU A 11 14.76 1.93 -14.68
CA LEU A 11 15.42 3.19 -15.01
C LEU A 11 16.70 3.39 -14.19
N CYS A 12 16.65 3.20 -12.87
CA CYS A 12 17.83 3.32 -12.01
C CYS A 12 18.95 2.34 -12.40
N GLU A 13 18.59 1.13 -12.81
CA GLU A 13 19.53 0.13 -13.33
C GLU A 13 20.22 0.64 -14.60
N ASN A 14 19.43 1.16 -15.55
CA ASN A 14 19.92 1.69 -16.81
C ASN A 14 20.82 2.91 -16.63
N LEU A 15 20.48 3.82 -15.71
CA LEU A 15 21.30 5.00 -15.39
C LEU A 15 22.69 4.63 -14.85
N LEU A 16 22.84 3.46 -14.23
CA LEU A 16 24.13 2.92 -13.79
C LEU A 16 24.78 1.97 -14.81
N GLY A 17 24.26 1.89 -16.03
CA GLY A 17 24.78 1.02 -17.09
C GLY A 17 24.65 -0.48 -16.78
N CYS A 18 23.72 -0.86 -15.90
CA CYS A 18 23.53 -2.23 -15.49
C CYS A 18 22.57 -2.95 -16.46
N ALA A 19 23.03 -4.05 -17.06
CA ALA A 19 22.24 -4.81 -18.03
C ALA A 19 21.14 -5.67 -17.37
N ASP A 20 21.27 -5.95 -16.06
CA ASP A 20 20.33 -6.76 -15.30
C ASP A 20 20.36 -6.44 -13.79
N PHE A 21 19.47 -7.10 -13.03
CA PHE A 21 19.43 -6.92 -11.58
C PHE A 21 20.72 -7.36 -10.86
N ASN A 22 21.45 -8.33 -11.40
CA ASN A 22 22.64 -8.88 -10.75
C ASN A 22 23.81 -7.90 -10.84
N SER A 23 24.03 -7.34 -12.03
CA SER A 23 24.96 -6.24 -12.27
C SER A 23 24.56 -5.00 -11.46
N PHE A 24 23.27 -4.68 -11.40
CA PHE A 24 22.78 -3.62 -10.52
C PHE A 24 23.13 -3.87 -9.06
N ARG A 25 22.95 -5.10 -8.55
CA ARG A 25 23.30 -5.48 -7.19
C ARG A 25 24.80 -5.32 -6.87
N LEU A 26 25.67 -5.33 -7.87
CA LEU A 26 27.11 -5.11 -7.69
C LEU A 26 27.51 -3.65 -7.83
N SER A 27 26.63 -2.80 -8.37
CA SER A 27 26.86 -1.37 -8.57
C SER A 27 26.94 -0.57 -7.26
N ASN A 28 27.38 0.68 -7.39
CA ASN A 28 27.38 1.65 -6.29
C ASN A 28 26.16 2.56 -6.36
N PHE A 29 24.96 2.01 -6.12
CA PHE A 29 23.71 2.77 -6.21
C PHE A 29 23.69 4.07 -5.37
N GLU A 30 24.40 4.11 -4.24
CA GLU A 30 24.50 5.28 -3.36
C GLU A 30 25.18 6.49 -4.03
N THR A 31 25.92 6.30 -5.12
CA THR A 31 26.54 7.41 -5.88
C THR A 31 25.65 7.93 -7.01
N LEU A 32 24.49 7.33 -7.27
CA LEU A 32 23.56 7.84 -8.26
C LEU A 32 23.08 9.24 -7.82
N THR A 33 23.22 10.21 -8.71
CA THR A 33 22.65 11.56 -8.54
C THR A 33 21.84 11.87 -9.78
N LEU A 34 20.54 12.14 -9.61
CA LEU A 34 19.67 12.45 -10.74
C LEU A 34 20.01 13.85 -11.26
N ASN A 35 20.27 13.99 -12.56
CA ASN A 35 20.21 15.29 -13.21
C ASN A 35 18.75 15.63 -13.55
N ARG A 36 18.49 16.85 -14.04
CA ARG A 36 17.14 17.31 -14.42
C ARG A 36 16.41 16.39 -15.40
N ALA A 37 17.10 15.83 -16.39
CA ALA A 37 16.50 14.93 -17.38
C ALA A 37 16.17 13.56 -16.76
N ASP A 38 17.08 13.02 -15.95
CA ASP A 38 16.87 11.75 -15.24
C ASP A 38 15.75 11.86 -14.21
N ALA A 39 15.67 12.98 -13.48
CA ALA A 39 14.59 13.25 -12.54
C ALA A 39 13.23 13.30 -13.23
N TYR A 40 13.15 13.92 -14.41
CA TYR A 40 11.93 13.94 -15.21
C TYR A 40 11.55 12.53 -15.71
N ALA A 41 12.51 11.77 -16.23
CA ALA A 41 12.28 10.39 -16.66
C ALA A 41 11.86 9.46 -15.50
N PHE A 42 12.46 9.66 -14.33
CA PHE A 42 12.14 8.92 -13.11
C PHE A 42 10.73 9.22 -12.62
N ARG A 43 10.34 10.51 -12.60
CA ARG A 43 8.95 10.92 -12.31
C ARG A 43 7.96 10.21 -13.22
N ASN A 44 8.17 10.23 -14.53
CA ASN A 44 7.25 9.57 -15.47
C ASN A 44 7.14 8.07 -15.20
N SER A 45 8.28 7.41 -14.94
CA SER A 45 8.30 6.00 -14.56
C SER A 45 7.53 5.73 -13.27
N LEU A 46 7.61 6.63 -12.28
CA LEU A 46 6.84 6.54 -11.03
C LEU A 46 5.35 6.70 -11.25
N GLN A 47 4.92 7.59 -12.13
CA GLN A 47 3.48 7.79 -12.42
C GLN A 47 2.86 6.54 -13.05
N GLU A 48 3.59 5.87 -13.95
CA GLU A 48 3.15 4.59 -14.51
C GLU A 48 3.12 3.49 -13.44
N ASP A 49 4.19 3.34 -12.66
CA ASP A 49 4.23 2.37 -11.56
C ASP A 49 3.14 2.64 -10.50
N ALA A 50 2.78 3.90 -10.26
CA ALA A 50 1.72 4.28 -9.34
C ALA A 50 0.36 3.74 -9.77
N SER A 51 0.02 3.83 -11.05
CA SER A 51 -1.22 3.30 -11.61
C SER A 51 -1.30 1.78 -11.44
N ASP A 52 -0.20 1.08 -11.70
CA ASP A 52 -0.10 -0.37 -11.49
C ASP A 52 -0.26 -0.74 -10.01
N PHE A 53 0.36 0.01 -9.09
CA PHE A 53 0.19 -0.18 -7.65
C PHE A 53 -1.24 0.09 -7.21
N TYR A 54 -1.88 1.13 -7.74
CA TYR A 54 -3.24 1.47 -7.39
C TYR A 54 -4.20 0.37 -7.84
N TYR A 55 -4.10 -0.11 -9.08
CA TYR A 55 -4.90 -1.25 -9.57
C TYR A 55 -4.73 -2.47 -8.67
N LYS A 56 -3.46 -2.83 -8.39
CA LYS A 56 -3.14 -3.99 -7.54
C LYS A 56 -3.73 -3.84 -6.13
N GLY A 57 -3.59 -2.66 -5.53
CA GLY A 57 -4.13 -2.37 -4.20
C GLY A 57 -5.66 -2.35 -4.18
N TYR A 58 -6.30 -1.83 -5.23
CA TYR A 58 -7.74 -1.70 -5.34
C TYR A 58 -8.39 -3.08 -5.52
N LEU A 59 -7.87 -3.90 -6.45
CA LEU A 59 -8.34 -5.27 -6.59
C LEU A 59 -8.17 -6.07 -5.30
N THR A 60 -7.01 -5.94 -4.63
CA THR A 60 -6.76 -6.60 -3.34
C THR A 60 -7.75 -6.14 -2.25
N LEU A 61 -8.18 -4.88 -2.27
CA LEU A 61 -9.21 -4.38 -1.36
C LEU A 61 -10.57 -5.04 -1.64
N LEU A 62 -11.00 -5.06 -2.90
CA LEU A 62 -12.28 -5.67 -3.27
C LEU A 62 -12.32 -7.16 -2.88
N ASP A 63 -11.21 -7.86 -3.12
CA ASP A 63 -11.02 -9.24 -2.65
C ASP A 63 -11.07 -9.37 -1.13
N SER A 64 -10.53 -8.39 -0.39
CA SER A 64 -10.62 -8.32 1.06
C SER A 64 -12.07 -8.17 1.53
N LEU A 65 -12.83 -7.25 0.92
CA LEU A 65 -14.24 -7.00 1.25
C LEU A 65 -15.09 -8.24 0.96
N ASN A 66 -14.89 -8.86 -0.20
CA ASN A 66 -15.53 -10.13 -0.53
C ASN A 66 -15.15 -11.25 0.45
N SER A 67 -13.89 -11.28 0.92
CA SER A 67 -13.47 -12.26 1.93
C SER A 67 -14.16 -12.03 3.28
N PHE A 68 -14.36 -10.77 3.69
CA PHE A 68 -15.15 -10.44 4.87
C PHE A 68 -16.60 -10.91 4.73
N GLN A 69 -17.29 -10.57 3.64
CA GLN A 69 -18.68 -10.97 3.42
C GLN A 69 -18.85 -12.50 3.46
N ASN A 70 -17.87 -13.25 2.94
CA ASN A 70 -17.85 -14.71 2.97
C ASN A 70 -17.27 -15.31 4.27
N ARG A 71 -17.01 -14.48 5.30
CA ARG A 71 -16.50 -14.88 6.62
C ARG A 71 -15.14 -15.61 6.57
N ASN A 72 -14.35 -15.34 5.54
CA ASN A 72 -12.96 -15.78 5.37
C ASN A 72 -12.02 -14.74 6.02
N TYR A 73 -12.15 -14.55 7.33
CA TYR A 73 -11.57 -13.46 8.09
C TYR A 73 -10.05 -13.37 8.06
N SER A 74 -9.36 -14.51 8.16
CA SER A 74 -7.90 -14.55 8.16
C SER A 74 -7.35 -13.97 6.85
N TRP A 75 -7.92 -14.42 5.73
CA TRP A 75 -7.57 -13.91 4.40
C TRP A 75 -8.04 -12.48 4.18
N ALA A 76 -9.19 -12.09 4.73
CA ALA A 76 -9.66 -10.71 4.66
C ALA A 76 -8.65 -9.75 5.29
N ILE A 77 -8.15 -10.02 6.49
CA ILE A 77 -7.15 -9.16 7.16
C ILE A 77 -5.82 -9.13 6.40
N ILE A 78 -5.37 -10.28 5.92
CA ILE A 78 -4.14 -10.37 5.13
C ILE A 78 -4.26 -9.51 3.87
N LYS A 79 -5.34 -9.65 3.11
CA LYS A 79 -5.61 -8.88 1.89
C LYS A 79 -5.78 -7.38 2.18
N GLY A 80 -6.55 -7.02 3.20
CA GLY A 80 -6.72 -5.62 3.62
C GLY A 80 -5.39 -4.93 3.93
N TYR A 81 -4.48 -5.61 4.63
CA TYR A 81 -3.11 -5.12 4.85
C TYR A 81 -2.32 -4.97 3.54
N TYR A 82 -2.37 -5.96 2.65
CA TYR A 82 -1.64 -5.88 1.37
C TYR A 82 -2.19 -4.77 0.46
N SER A 83 -3.50 -4.52 0.48
CA SER A 83 -4.10 -3.38 -0.20
C SER A 83 -3.49 -2.06 0.29
N VAL A 84 -3.43 -1.86 1.61
CA VAL A 84 -2.78 -0.67 2.21
C VAL A 84 -1.31 -0.55 1.80
N PHE A 85 -0.57 -1.65 1.79
CA PHE A 85 0.82 -1.66 1.34
C PHE A 85 0.97 -1.18 -0.11
N TYR A 86 0.13 -1.67 -1.03
CA TYR A 86 0.17 -1.20 -2.42
C TYR A 86 -0.28 0.25 -2.56
N MET A 87 -1.30 0.67 -1.81
CA MET A 87 -1.76 2.07 -1.81
C MET A 87 -0.72 3.05 -1.27
N ILE A 88 0.09 2.63 -0.29
CA ILE A 88 1.25 3.39 0.20
C ILE A 88 2.31 3.54 -0.88
N LYS A 89 2.59 2.48 -1.64
CA LYS A 89 3.54 2.55 -2.77
C LYS A 89 3.05 3.46 -3.89
N ALA A 90 1.76 3.38 -4.24
CA ALA A 90 1.15 4.27 -5.22
C ALA A 90 1.26 5.73 -4.77
N ASP A 91 0.92 6.02 -3.51
CA ASP A 91 0.96 7.40 -2.98
C ASP A 91 2.40 7.94 -2.86
N LEU A 92 3.39 7.11 -2.52
CA LEU A 92 4.81 7.48 -2.61
C LEU A 92 5.17 7.89 -4.04
N ALA A 93 4.84 7.06 -5.01
CA ALA A 93 5.21 7.26 -6.41
C ALA A 93 4.56 8.52 -7.02
N ILE A 94 3.29 8.79 -6.72
CA ILE A 94 2.58 10.03 -7.13
C ILE A 94 3.21 11.28 -6.52
N ARG A 95 3.77 11.15 -5.32
CA ARG A 95 4.46 12.23 -4.62
C ARG A 95 5.95 12.29 -4.97
N ASP A 96 6.34 11.69 -6.11
CA ASP A 96 7.71 11.66 -6.64
C ASP A 96 8.73 10.83 -5.84
N TYR A 97 8.31 9.92 -4.97
CA TYR A 97 9.21 9.03 -4.23
C TYR A 97 9.15 7.60 -4.74
N GLY A 98 10.26 7.12 -5.30
CA GLY A 98 10.43 5.74 -5.73
C GLY A 98 11.10 4.87 -4.67
N LEU A 99 10.56 3.68 -4.42
CA LEU A 99 11.23 2.66 -3.62
C LEU A 99 12.08 1.75 -4.51
N ILE A 100 13.41 1.85 -4.38
CA ILE A 100 14.37 1.12 -5.21
C ILE A 100 15.03 0.02 -4.39
N ARG A 101 14.93 -1.21 -4.90
CA ARG A 101 15.52 -2.39 -4.30
C ARG A 101 16.90 -2.61 -4.88
N HIS A 102 17.88 -2.61 -4.01
CA HIS A 102 19.26 -2.97 -4.33
C HIS A 102 19.71 -4.05 -3.33
N LYS A 103 20.70 -3.77 -2.49
CA LYS A 103 21.07 -4.60 -1.33
C LYS A 103 20.17 -4.37 -0.10
N ALA A 104 19.46 -3.25 -0.11
CA ALA A 104 18.46 -2.82 0.85
C ALA A 104 17.36 -2.07 0.08
N ILE A 105 16.33 -1.59 0.78
CA ILE A 105 15.34 -0.69 0.21
C ILE A 105 15.78 0.75 0.43
N TYR A 106 15.86 1.49 -0.66
CA TYR A 106 16.12 2.94 -0.69
C TYR A 106 14.83 3.64 -1.11
N TYR A 107 14.67 4.89 -0.68
CA TYR A 107 13.82 5.81 -1.42
C TYR A 107 14.69 6.77 -2.23
N LEU A 108 14.15 7.23 -3.36
CA LEU A 108 14.76 8.26 -4.22
C LEU A 108 13.64 9.24 -4.61
N GLU A 109 13.90 10.54 -4.46
CA GLU A 109 12.99 11.61 -4.87
C GLU A 109 13.25 11.97 -6.34
N ALA A 110 12.21 12.15 -7.14
CA ALA A 110 12.30 12.57 -8.54
C ALA A 110 12.62 14.07 -8.66
N LYS A 111 13.85 14.43 -8.28
CA LYS A 111 14.31 15.81 -8.18
C LYS A 111 15.76 15.94 -8.64
N ASP A 112 16.07 17.04 -9.31
CA ASP A 112 17.44 17.37 -9.73
C ASP A 112 18.38 17.46 -8.51
N GLY A 113 19.53 16.77 -8.59
CA GLY A 113 20.48 16.61 -7.51
C GLY A 113 20.11 15.58 -6.44
N ALA A 114 18.98 14.88 -6.56
CA ALA A 114 18.59 13.87 -5.58
C ALA A 114 19.48 12.62 -5.65
N THR A 115 19.78 12.07 -4.48
CA THR A 115 20.54 10.82 -4.31
C THR A 115 19.74 9.79 -3.51
N PRO A 116 19.95 8.48 -3.69
CA PRO A 116 19.22 7.47 -2.94
C PRO A 116 19.46 7.55 -1.43
N VAL A 117 18.40 7.39 -0.65
CA VAL A 117 18.46 7.41 0.82
C VAL A 117 18.02 6.06 1.37
N THR A 118 18.78 5.50 2.31
CA THR A 118 18.37 4.32 3.06
C THR A 118 18.60 4.46 4.55
N LYS A 119 17.66 3.92 5.33
CA LYS A 119 17.83 3.64 6.77
C LYS A 119 18.06 2.15 7.03
N GLY A 120 18.13 1.35 5.97
CA GLY A 120 18.36 -0.08 6.03
C GLY A 120 19.81 -0.41 6.38
N ILE A 121 20.05 -0.95 7.58
CA ILE A 121 21.37 -1.48 7.94
C ILE A 121 21.66 -2.75 7.13
N ARG A 122 22.86 -2.83 6.54
CA ARG A 122 23.38 -4.02 5.84
C ARG A 122 23.91 -5.04 6.87
N GLY A 123 23.67 -6.34 6.64
CA GLY A 123 24.23 -7.43 7.47
C GLY A 123 23.25 -8.05 8.49
N ASN A 124 23.78 -8.71 9.52
CA ASN A 124 23.00 -9.52 10.48
C ASN A 124 22.07 -8.69 11.40
N ASN A 125 22.31 -7.38 11.53
CA ASN A 125 21.46 -6.47 12.30
C ASN A 125 20.39 -5.86 11.40
N ARG A 126 19.35 -6.64 11.09
CA ARG A 126 18.22 -6.20 10.27
C ARG A 126 17.44 -5.09 10.98
N SER A 127 17.50 -3.88 10.43
CA SER A 127 16.66 -2.75 10.87
C SER A 127 15.19 -2.94 10.47
N ASN A 128 14.29 -2.13 11.02
CA ASN A 128 12.88 -2.05 10.59
C ASN A 128 12.69 -1.66 9.10
N TYR A 129 13.77 -1.35 8.37
CA TYR A 129 13.79 -0.98 6.95
C TYR A 129 14.36 -2.08 6.04
N SER A 130 14.61 -3.30 6.55
CA SER A 130 15.20 -4.39 5.76
C SER A 130 14.18 -5.26 5.00
N GLY A 131 12.89 -5.19 5.30
CA GLY A 131 11.85 -6.01 4.68
C GLY A 131 10.82 -5.16 3.93
N ASP A 132 10.51 -5.52 2.68
CA ASP A 132 9.76 -4.67 1.72
C ASP A 132 8.58 -3.90 2.31
N HIS A 133 7.70 -4.60 3.02
CA HIS A 133 6.45 -3.99 3.48
C HIS A 133 6.69 -3.03 4.64
N LYS A 134 7.52 -3.44 5.60
CA LYS A 134 7.87 -2.61 6.76
C LYS A 134 8.68 -1.39 6.33
N SER A 135 9.58 -1.55 5.36
CA SER A 135 10.35 -0.44 4.78
C SER A 135 9.45 0.61 4.14
N ALA A 136 8.50 0.19 3.27
CA ALA A 136 7.60 1.11 2.59
C ALA A 136 6.77 1.93 3.58
N ILE A 137 6.16 1.26 4.57
CA ILE A 137 5.37 1.93 5.62
C ILE A 137 6.23 2.90 6.43
N ASN A 138 7.45 2.50 6.83
CA ASN A 138 8.31 3.36 7.63
C ASN A 138 8.81 4.58 6.86
N TYR A 139 9.25 4.42 5.60
CA TYR A 139 9.61 5.57 4.77
C TYR A 139 8.42 6.50 4.54
N TYR A 140 7.23 5.94 4.29
CA TYR A 140 6.01 6.73 4.16
C TYR A 140 5.75 7.57 5.43
N LYS A 141 5.83 6.95 6.61
CA LYS A 141 5.67 7.65 7.89
C LYS A 141 6.71 8.75 8.09
N ASP A 142 7.97 8.46 7.78
CA ASP A 142 9.04 9.44 7.92
C ASP A 142 8.79 10.68 7.07
N LEU A 143 8.35 10.48 5.82
CA LEU A 143 8.11 11.54 4.85
C LEU A 143 6.79 12.29 5.12
N PHE A 144 5.75 11.60 5.61
CA PHE A 144 4.38 12.12 5.56
C PHE A 144 3.63 12.13 6.90
N ASN A 145 4.28 11.89 8.05
CA ASN A 145 3.60 11.85 9.37
C ASN A 145 2.73 13.07 9.69
N ARG A 146 3.08 14.27 9.19
CA ARG A 146 2.32 15.50 9.45
C ARG A 146 1.17 15.74 8.47
N SER A 147 1.16 15.01 7.35
CA SER A 147 0.27 15.27 6.22
C SER A 147 -0.75 14.16 5.97
N ASP A 148 -0.49 12.96 6.48
CA ASP A 148 -1.40 11.83 6.35
C ASP A 148 -2.30 11.71 7.58
N ILE A 149 -3.61 11.89 7.38
CA ILE A 149 -4.60 11.80 8.44
C ILE A 149 -4.61 10.42 9.12
N LEU A 150 -4.27 9.33 8.43
CA LEU A 150 -4.21 7.98 9.04
C LEU A 150 -3.09 7.82 10.06
N LEU A 151 -2.16 8.78 10.12
CA LEU A 151 -1.10 8.85 11.12
C LEU A 151 -1.42 9.83 12.26
N SER A 152 -2.58 10.52 12.22
CA SER A 152 -2.92 11.58 13.17
C SER A 152 -3.39 11.09 14.54
N GLN A 153 -3.90 9.86 14.62
CA GLN A 153 -4.44 9.27 15.84
C GLN A 153 -4.00 7.81 15.99
N ASN A 154 -4.02 7.36 17.25
CA ASN A 154 -3.61 6.01 17.62
C ASN A 154 -4.82 5.11 17.92
N ILE A 155 -4.68 3.83 17.59
CA ILE A 155 -5.58 2.73 17.95
C ILE A 155 -4.76 1.80 18.83
N ASP A 156 -5.19 1.58 20.08
CA ASP A 156 -4.44 0.81 21.07
C ASP A 156 -2.97 1.27 21.22
N GLY A 157 -2.71 2.57 21.10
CA GLY A 157 -1.36 3.14 21.18
C GLY A 157 -0.48 3.01 19.93
N LEU A 158 -1.03 2.51 18.80
CA LEU A 158 -0.33 2.37 17.51
C LEU A 158 -0.99 3.26 16.45
N ASN A 159 -0.23 3.84 15.52
CA ASN A 159 -0.86 4.47 14.34
C ASN A 159 -1.56 3.42 13.47
N ALA A 160 -2.45 3.86 12.58
CA ALA A 160 -3.30 2.98 11.76
C ALA A 160 -2.50 1.90 11.00
N TYR A 161 -1.38 2.25 10.38
CA TYR A 161 -0.59 1.30 9.60
C TYR A 161 0.09 0.23 10.47
N GLU A 162 0.64 0.64 11.62
CA GLU A 162 1.23 -0.29 12.58
C GLU A 162 0.18 -1.19 13.23
N TRP A 163 -0.99 -0.64 13.55
CA TRP A 163 -2.09 -1.41 14.10
C TRP A 163 -2.53 -2.49 13.12
N LEU A 164 -2.79 -2.14 11.85
CA LEU A 164 -3.20 -3.11 10.83
C LEU A 164 -2.11 -4.15 10.56
N MET A 165 -0.84 -3.72 10.52
CA MET A 165 0.30 -4.64 10.39
C MET A 165 0.33 -5.65 11.55
N LYS A 166 0.14 -5.19 12.79
CA LYS A 166 0.11 -6.04 13.98
C LYS A 166 -1.05 -7.04 13.93
N LYS A 167 -2.25 -6.62 13.49
CA LYS A 167 -3.38 -7.55 13.31
C LYS A 167 -3.13 -8.58 12.23
N ARG A 168 -2.53 -8.20 11.11
CA ARG A 168 -2.11 -9.13 10.07
C ARG A 168 -1.04 -10.11 10.57
N GLU A 169 -0.06 -9.65 11.35
CA GLU A 169 0.95 -10.53 11.96
C GLU A 169 0.34 -11.49 12.97
N GLN A 170 -0.60 -11.01 13.80
CA GLN A 170 -1.35 -11.85 14.73
C GLN A 170 -2.02 -13.01 13.99
N VAL A 171 -2.88 -12.69 13.03
CA VAL A 171 -3.70 -13.65 12.28
C VAL A 171 -2.85 -14.60 11.42
N ASN A 172 -1.78 -14.09 10.78
CA ASN A 172 -1.02 -14.88 9.81
C ASN A 172 0.12 -15.70 10.41
N TYR A 173 0.71 -15.25 11.52
CA TYR A 173 1.96 -15.84 12.04
C TYR A 173 1.95 -16.16 13.53
N GLN A 174 1.16 -15.47 14.35
CA GLN A 174 1.16 -15.67 15.81
C GLN A 174 0.07 -16.66 16.25
N GLU A 175 -1.07 -16.64 15.57
CA GLU A 175 -2.13 -17.63 15.75
C GLU A 175 -1.68 -18.98 15.19
N ARG A 176 -1.99 -20.06 15.90
CA ARG A 176 -1.53 -21.42 15.56
C ARG A 176 -2.10 -21.92 14.23
N TYR A 177 -3.30 -21.49 13.89
CA TYR A 177 -4.04 -21.84 12.68
C TYR A 177 -5.01 -20.69 12.35
N PHE A 178 -5.46 -20.65 11.09
CA PHE A 178 -6.52 -19.74 10.65
C PHE A 178 -7.84 -20.08 11.36
N ASN A 179 -8.42 -19.09 12.04
CA ASN A 179 -9.50 -19.30 13.00
C ASN A 179 -10.83 -19.74 12.40
N GLU A 180 -10.97 -19.73 11.07
CA GLU A 180 -12.18 -20.11 10.35
C GLU A 180 -12.73 -21.48 10.81
N PRO A 181 -14.05 -21.61 11.02
CA PRO A 181 -15.10 -20.62 10.75
C PRO A 181 -15.30 -19.56 11.86
N LYS A 182 -14.47 -19.57 12.91
CA LYS A 182 -14.46 -18.53 13.95
C LYS A 182 -13.66 -17.31 13.50
N HIS A 183 -13.53 -16.34 14.39
CA HIS A 183 -12.72 -15.15 14.19
C HIS A 183 -12.10 -14.67 15.50
N PRO A 184 -11.01 -13.88 15.44
CA PRO A 184 -10.53 -13.13 16.59
C PRO A 184 -11.58 -12.14 17.13
N SER A 185 -11.48 -11.78 18.41
CA SER A 185 -12.45 -10.89 19.08
C SER A 185 -12.54 -9.49 18.48
N PHE A 186 -11.46 -8.96 17.90
CA PHE A 186 -11.47 -7.65 17.26
C PHE A 186 -12.31 -7.59 15.97
N LEU A 187 -12.78 -8.74 15.48
CA LEU A 187 -13.68 -8.86 14.32
C LEU A 187 -15.14 -9.12 14.69
N GLU A 188 -15.45 -9.25 15.97
CA GLU A 188 -16.80 -9.56 16.47
C GLU A 188 -17.86 -8.59 15.94
N TYR A 189 -17.58 -7.29 15.97
CA TYR A 189 -18.51 -6.29 15.45
C TYR A 189 -18.79 -6.50 13.95
N ILE A 190 -17.75 -6.72 13.15
CA ILE A 190 -17.86 -6.92 11.71
C ILE A 190 -18.64 -8.21 11.39
N ASP A 191 -18.35 -9.31 12.10
CA ASP A 191 -19.09 -10.58 11.94
C ASP A 191 -20.58 -10.39 12.26
N ASN A 192 -20.91 -9.68 13.33
CA ASN A 192 -22.31 -9.36 13.67
C ASN A 192 -23.01 -8.52 12.59
N GLN A 193 -22.31 -7.56 11.95
CA GLN A 193 -22.86 -6.81 10.82
C GLN A 193 -23.08 -7.70 9.60
N ILE A 194 -22.19 -8.65 9.31
CA ILE A 194 -22.34 -9.62 8.22
C ILE A 194 -23.54 -10.54 8.49
N GLN A 195 -23.64 -11.12 9.69
CA GLN A 195 -24.74 -12.02 10.05
C GLN A 195 -26.11 -11.31 10.00
N SER A 196 -26.13 -10.02 10.30
CA SER A 196 -27.34 -9.19 10.26
C SER A 196 -27.68 -8.67 8.84
N GLY A 197 -26.92 -9.04 7.81
CA GLY A 197 -27.13 -8.57 6.44
C GLY A 197 -26.76 -7.09 6.21
N ASN A 198 -26.02 -6.47 7.12
CA ASN A 198 -25.69 -5.04 7.13
C ASN A 198 -24.29 -4.72 6.61
N PHE A 199 -23.56 -5.70 6.07
CA PHE A 199 -22.16 -5.50 5.66
C PHE A 199 -21.98 -4.40 4.60
N ILE A 200 -22.84 -4.35 3.58
CA ILE A 200 -22.78 -3.29 2.55
C ILE A 200 -23.07 -1.90 3.13
N ASN A 201 -24.01 -1.82 4.08
CA ASN A 201 -24.31 -0.58 4.79
C ASN A 201 -23.10 -0.13 5.61
N LEU A 202 -22.44 -1.05 6.32
CA LEU A 202 -21.20 -0.77 7.06
C LEU A 202 -20.09 -0.23 6.15
N VAL A 203 -19.87 -0.87 4.99
CA VAL A 203 -18.88 -0.40 4.01
C VAL A 203 -19.22 1.01 3.53
N SER A 204 -20.49 1.28 3.21
CA SER A 204 -20.96 2.60 2.78
C SER A 204 -20.80 3.64 3.90
N GLU A 205 -21.09 3.27 5.14
CA GLU A 205 -20.95 4.12 6.33
C GLU A 205 -19.48 4.50 6.60
N ILE A 206 -18.57 3.58 6.32
CA ILE A 206 -17.13 3.84 6.35
C ILE A 206 -16.73 4.77 5.21
N ILE A 207 -17.13 4.50 3.96
CA ILE A 207 -16.79 5.34 2.80
C ILE A 207 -17.20 6.80 3.08
N ASN A 208 -18.40 7.01 3.61
CA ASN A 208 -18.98 8.33 3.87
C ASN A 208 -18.48 9.02 5.16
N ASP A 209 -17.67 8.36 6.00
CA ASP A 209 -17.07 8.98 7.19
C ASP A 209 -15.95 9.97 6.80
N ASN A 210 -16.32 11.19 6.46
CA ASN A 210 -15.37 12.24 6.07
C ASN A 210 -14.45 12.70 7.23
N THR A 211 -14.81 12.37 8.47
CA THR A 211 -14.06 12.75 9.67
C THR A 211 -13.06 11.70 10.13
N PHE A 212 -13.06 10.52 9.51
CA PHE A 212 -12.20 9.37 9.83
C PHE A 212 -12.39 8.82 11.25
N VAL A 213 -13.45 9.19 11.96
CA VAL A 213 -13.72 8.74 13.33
C VAL A 213 -13.72 7.22 13.43
N LYS A 214 -14.39 6.52 12.49
CA LYS A 214 -14.43 5.06 12.44
C LYS A 214 -13.05 4.46 12.20
N THR A 215 -12.18 5.17 11.50
CA THR A 215 -10.85 4.64 11.16
C THR A 215 -10.00 4.41 12.41
N PHE A 216 -10.25 5.17 13.48
CA PHE A 216 -9.52 5.08 14.73
C PHE A 216 -10.26 4.32 15.84
N GLN A 217 -11.39 3.69 15.51
CA GLN A 217 -12.15 2.81 16.39
C GLN A 217 -11.80 1.35 16.08
N ASN A 218 -11.47 0.58 17.11
CA ASN A 218 -10.88 -0.76 16.98
C ASN A 218 -11.76 -1.72 16.14
N GLU A 219 -13.06 -1.65 16.38
CA GLU A 219 -14.10 -2.50 15.79
C GLU A 219 -14.36 -2.21 14.31
N PHE A 220 -14.01 -1.00 13.83
CA PHE A 220 -14.15 -0.60 12.43
C PHE A 220 -12.82 -0.62 11.67
N ALA A 221 -11.70 -0.43 12.37
CA ALA A 221 -10.35 -0.29 11.83
C ALA A 221 -9.94 -1.37 10.79
N PRO A 222 -10.30 -2.67 10.95
CA PRO A 222 -9.97 -3.70 9.98
C PRO A 222 -10.48 -3.43 8.56
N LEU A 223 -11.64 -2.77 8.45
CA LEU A 223 -12.25 -2.35 7.18
C LEU A 223 -11.90 -0.90 6.85
N ALA A 224 -11.98 -0.02 7.84
CA ALA A 224 -11.85 1.41 7.65
C ALA A 224 -10.47 1.83 7.18
N ILE A 225 -9.38 1.25 7.73
CA ILE A 225 -8.02 1.62 7.34
C ILE A 225 -7.77 1.33 5.84
N PRO A 226 -8.02 0.12 5.31
CA PRO A 226 -7.85 -0.15 3.87
C PRO A 226 -8.74 0.69 2.96
N ILE A 227 -10.02 0.86 3.30
CA ILE A 227 -10.97 1.66 2.51
C ILE A 227 -10.51 3.12 2.45
N LYS A 228 -10.22 3.72 3.61
CA LYS A 228 -9.82 5.12 3.69
C LYS A 228 -8.47 5.38 3.06
N ARG A 229 -7.51 4.46 3.19
CA ARG A 229 -6.23 4.59 2.50
C ARG A 229 -6.41 4.62 0.98
N THR A 230 -7.28 3.76 0.45
CA THR A 230 -7.60 3.71 -0.97
C THR A 230 -8.22 5.03 -1.46
N LEU A 231 -9.21 5.55 -0.74
CA LEU A 231 -9.85 6.84 -1.05
C LEU A 231 -8.86 8.01 -1.00
N LEU A 232 -8.00 8.05 0.01
CA LEU A 232 -6.94 9.06 0.13
C LEU A 232 -5.95 8.98 -1.03
N THR A 233 -5.56 7.78 -1.44
CA THR A 233 -4.67 7.60 -2.60
C THR A 233 -5.36 8.02 -3.90
N LYS A 234 -6.64 7.68 -4.14
CA LYS A 234 -7.45 8.19 -5.26
C LYS A 234 -7.45 9.72 -5.29
N LYS A 235 -7.68 10.35 -4.15
CA LYS A 235 -7.66 11.81 -4.02
C LYS A 235 -6.28 12.40 -4.36
N ASN A 236 -5.19 11.73 -4.00
CA ASN A 236 -3.84 12.20 -4.32
C ASN A 236 -3.51 12.07 -5.81
N PHE A 237 -4.02 11.06 -6.52
CA PHE A 237 -3.99 11.03 -7.99
C PHE A 237 -4.61 12.30 -8.58
N ALA A 238 -5.86 12.60 -8.19
CA ALA A 238 -6.59 13.77 -8.68
C ALA A 238 -5.86 15.09 -8.35
N ASN A 239 -5.38 15.24 -7.11
CA ASN A 239 -4.65 16.44 -6.68
C ASN A 239 -3.34 16.69 -7.44
N ASN A 240 -2.73 15.63 -7.99
CA ASN A 240 -1.50 15.73 -8.78
C ASN A 240 -1.76 15.72 -10.29
N GLY A 241 -3.03 15.78 -10.72
CA GLY A 241 -3.39 15.78 -12.14
C GLY A 241 -3.07 14.49 -12.87
N ILE A 242 -3.00 13.36 -12.16
CA ILE A 242 -2.72 12.05 -12.74
C ILE A 242 -4.02 11.26 -12.79
N GLU A 243 -4.40 10.82 -13.99
CA GLU A 243 -5.56 9.98 -14.18
C GLU A 243 -5.26 8.52 -13.85
N ILE A 244 -6.19 7.87 -13.15
CA ILE A 244 -6.13 6.44 -12.88
C ILE A 244 -6.68 5.72 -14.10
N ASN A 245 -5.78 5.21 -14.95
CA ASN A 245 -6.15 4.55 -16.20
C ASN A 245 -6.04 3.04 -16.05
N PHE A 246 -7.19 2.38 -15.83
CA PHE A 246 -7.29 0.93 -15.90
C PHE A 246 -7.50 0.49 -17.35
N THR A 247 -6.92 -0.63 -17.75
CA THR A 247 -7.19 -1.23 -19.06
C THR A 247 -8.64 -1.74 -19.12
N SER A 248 -9.18 -1.90 -20.34
CA SER A 248 -10.55 -2.44 -20.50
C SER A 248 -10.71 -3.83 -19.86
N GLU A 249 -9.67 -4.67 -19.94
CA GLU A 249 -9.65 -5.99 -19.28
C GLU A 249 -9.66 -5.87 -17.75
N GLN A 250 -8.90 -4.93 -17.20
CA GLN A 250 -8.89 -4.65 -15.77
C GLN A 250 -10.26 -4.16 -15.28
N ILE A 251 -10.89 -3.24 -16.02
CA ILE A 251 -12.23 -2.73 -15.70
C ILE A 251 -13.25 -3.88 -15.73
N GLU A 252 -13.23 -4.70 -16.78
CA GLU A 252 -14.15 -5.84 -16.90
C GLU A 252 -13.97 -6.82 -15.74
N TYR A 253 -12.72 -7.10 -15.35
CA TYR A 253 -12.45 -7.98 -14.22
C TYR A 253 -12.96 -7.42 -12.89
N LEU A 254 -12.86 -6.10 -12.67
CA LEU A 254 -13.32 -5.45 -11.44
C LEU A 254 -14.85 -5.54 -11.27
N LYS A 255 -15.62 -5.69 -12.36
CA LYS A 255 -17.09 -5.87 -12.30
C LYS A 255 -17.52 -7.14 -11.56
N ASN A 256 -16.64 -8.12 -11.40
CA ASN A 256 -16.89 -9.30 -10.55
C ASN A 256 -17.08 -8.95 -9.06
N TYR A 257 -16.80 -7.70 -8.66
CA TYR A 257 -16.93 -7.18 -7.31
C TYR A 257 -17.92 -6.01 -7.24
N SER A 258 -18.95 -6.00 -8.09
CA SER A 258 -19.91 -4.89 -8.27
C SER A 258 -20.44 -4.30 -6.97
N ASP A 259 -20.70 -5.15 -5.97
CA ASP A 259 -21.28 -4.76 -4.68
C ASP A 259 -20.39 -3.82 -3.86
N TYR A 260 -19.09 -3.75 -4.19
CA TYR A 260 -18.10 -2.97 -3.46
C TYR A 260 -17.36 -1.96 -4.32
N LEU A 261 -17.80 -1.68 -5.55
CA LEU A 261 -17.11 -0.72 -6.41
C LEU A 261 -17.16 0.68 -5.80
N ILE A 262 -16.03 1.09 -5.21
CA ILE A 262 -15.86 2.37 -4.52
C ILE A 262 -15.64 3.51 -5.54
N ILE A 263 -15.13 3.18 -6.72
CA ILE A 263 -14.67 4.18 -7.70
C ILE A 263 -15.81 4.74 -8.56
N GLU A 264 -16.93 4.04 -8.72
CA GLU A 264 -18.02 4.47 -9.62
C GLU A 264 -18.95 5.55 -9.03
N ASN A 265 -18.94 5.79 -7.71
CA ASN A 265 -19.86 6.73 -7.04
C ASN A 265 -19.18 7.96 -6.41
N SER A 266 -18.00 8.38 -6.89
CA SER A 266 -17.33 9.62 -6.40
C SER A 266 -16.55 10.37 -7.48
#